data_AF-A0A2X4TM21-F1
#
_entry.id   AF-A0A2X4TM21-F1
#
_cell.length_a   1.000
_cell.length_b   1.000
_cell.length_c   1.000
_cell.angle_alpha   90.00
_cell.angle_beta   90.00
_cell.angle_gamma   90.00
#
_symmetry.space_group_name_H-M   'P 1'
#
loop_
_entity.id
_entity.type
_entity.pdbx_description
1 polymer ?
#
loop_
_entity_poly.entity_id
_entity_poly.type
_entity_poly.pdbx_seq_one_letter_code
_entity_poly.pdbx_strand_id
1 'polypeptide(L)' 'MVAKGAGLIALRIREIGAEHRVPTLEAPPLARALYRHAEIGQQIPGQLYAAVAEVLAWVWQLKTLAACGRATSSTT' A
#
# COMPACT_ATOMS: atom_id res chain seq x y z
N MET A 1 -10.86 6.29 -2.25
CA MET A 1 -10.33 4.93 -2.15
C MET A 1 -10.55 4.24 -3.48
N VAL A 2 -9.56 3.54 -4.04
CA VAL A 2 -9.66 2.97 -5.41
C VAL A 2 -10.26 1.58 -5.41
N ALA A 3 -9.90 0.72 -4.46
CA ALA A 3 -10.44 -0.63 -4.33
C ALA A 3 -10.51 -1.05 -2.86
N LYS A 4 -11.50 -1.86 -2.50
CA LYS A 4 -11.61 -2.59 -1.23
C LYS A 4 -12.35 -3.90 -1.47
N GLY A 5 -12.04 -4.93 -0.68
CA GLY A 5 -12.68 -6.24 -0.82
C GLY A 5 -12.41 -7.14 0.38
N ALA A 6 -13.19 -8.21 0.49
CA ALA A 6 -13.03 -9.27 1.50
C ALA A 6 -13.09 -10.64 0.83
N GLY A 7 -12.52 -11.67 1.49
CA GLY A 7 -12.51 -13.04 0.99
C GLY A 7 -11.91 -13.15 -0.42
N LEU A 8 -12.65 -13.77 -1.33
CA LEU A 8 -12.22 -13.99 -2.73
C LEU A 8 -11.90 -12.69 -3.48
N ILE A 9 -12.63 -11.60 -3.20
CA ILE A 9 -12.35 -10.30 -3.84
C ILE A 9 -10.98 -9.78 -3.39
N ALA A 10 -10.65 -9.91 -2.10
CA ALA A 10 -9.35 -9.50 -1.59
C ALA A 10 -8.22 -10.33 -2.19
N LEU A 11 -8.43 -11.64 -2.37
CA LEU A 11 -7.46 -12.51 -3.06
C LEU A 11 -7.22 -12.04 -4.50
N ARG A 12 -8.30 -11.75 -5.25
CA ARG A 12 -8.18 -11.27 -6.62
C ARG A 12 -7.46 -9.91 -6.73
N ILE A 13 -7.69 -9.00 -5.78
CA ILE A 13 -6.96 -7.72 -5.70
C ILE A 13 -5.46 -7.96 -5.47
N ARG A 14 -5.08 -8.92 -4.62
CA ARG A 14 -3.68 -9.26 -4.37
C ARG A 14 -3.00 -9.84 -5.60
N GLU A 15 -3.69 -10.73 -6.33
CA GLU A 15 -3.19 -11.31 -7.58
C GLU A 15 -2.89 -10.22 -8.62
N ILE A 16 -3.87 -9.35 -8.89
CA ILE A 16 -3.70 -8.23 -9.83
C ILE A 16 -2.59 -7.28 -9.36
N GLY A 17 -2.52 -6.99 -8.06
CA GLY A 17 -1.46 -6.19 -7.48
C GLY A 17 -0.06 -6.77 -7.73
N ALA A 18 0.08 -8.09 -7.58
CA ALA A 18 1.33 -8.79 -7.84
C ALA A 18 1.72 -8.74 -9.33
N GLU A 19 0.77 -8.95 -10.25
CA GLU A 19 0.99 -8.82 -11.70
C GLU A 19 1.53 -7.43 -12.09
N HIS A 20 1.03 -6.39 -11.44
CA HIS A 20 1.45 -5.00 -11.68
C HIS A 20 2.65 -4.55 -10.81
N ARG A 21 3.29 -5.47 -10.06
CA ARG A 21 4.42 -5.16 -9.15
C ARG A 21 4.08 -4.10 -8.09
N VAL A 22 2.84 -4.10 -7.60
CA VAL A 22 2.40 -3.26 -6.49
C VAL A 22 2.85 -3.90 -5.18
N PRO A 23 3.62 -3.19 -4.32
CA PRO A 23 4.04 -3.72 -3.04
C PRO A 23 2.83 -3.95 -2.13
N THR A 24 2.81 -5.11 -1.45
CA THR A 24 1.75 -5.47 -0.50
C THR A 24 2.26 -5.30 0.94
N LEU A 25 1.49 -4.60 1.76
CA LEU A 25 1.74 -4.42 3.19
C LEU A 25 0.62 -5.09 4.00
N GLU A 26 0.98 -5.95 4.94
CA GLU A 26 0.02 -6.56 5.85
C GLU A 26 -0.12 -5.74 7.14
N ALA A 27 -1.21 -4.98 7.23
CA ALA A 27 -1.57 -4.21 8.43
C ALA A 27 -3.04 -4.51 8.83
N PRO A 28 -3.30 -5.64 9.51
CA PRO A 28 -4.67 -6.07 9.85
C PRO A 28 -5.56 -5.02 10.54
N PRO A 29 -5.10 -4.23 11.55
CA PRO A 29 -5.96 -3.24 12.20
C PRO A 29 -6.35 -2.10 11.25
N LEU A 30 -5.39 -1.57 10.50
CA LEU A 30 -5.62 -0.50 9.52
C LEU A 30 -6.52 -0.97 8.37
N ALA A 31 -6.28 -2.17 7.84
CA ALA A 31 -7.08 -2.75 6.77
C ALA A 31 -8.55 -2.91 7.18
N ARG A 32 -8.81 -3.38 8.41
CA ARG A 32 -10.17 -3.49 8.97
C ARG A 32 -10.82 -2.12 9.15
N ALA A 33 -10.07 -1.12 9.63
CA ALA A 33 -10.58 0.23 9.80
C ALA A 33 -10.94 0.88 8.45
N LEU A 34 -10.07 0.77 7.45
CA LEU A 34 -10.32 1.25 6.09
C LEU A 34 -11.51 0.53 5.45
N TYR A 35 -11.64 -0.79 5.63
CA TYR A 35 -12.77 -1.55 5.08
C TYR A 35 -14.12 -1.07 5.63
N ARG A 36 -14.17 -0.80 6.94
CA ARG A 36 -15.40 -0.38 7.64
C ARG A 36 -15.76 1.09 7.41
N HIS A 37 -14.77 1.98 7.39
CA HIS A 37 -15.01 3.43 7.44
C HIS A 37 -14.71 4.17 6.14
N ALA A 38 -14.02 3.56 5.17
CA ALA A 38 -13.78 4.17 3.87
C ALA A 38 -14.61 3.49 2.77
N GLU A 39 -15.22 4.29 1.91
CA GLU A 39 -15.98 3.82 0.74
C GLU A 39 -15.18 3.98 -0.55
N ILE A 40 -15.47 3.13 -1.53
CA ILE A 40 -14.86 3.23 -2.86
C ILE A 40 -15.31 4.55 -3.49
N GLY A 41 -14.39 5.25 -4.14
CA GLY A 41 -14.65 6.58 -4.72
C GLY A 41 -14.65 7.72 -3.71
N GLN A 42 -14.80 7.44 -2.40
CA GLN A 42 -14.79 8.47 -1.37
C GLN A 42 -13.39 8.78 -0.83
N GLN A 43 -13.24 9.96 -0.24
CA GLN A 43 -12.01 10.31 0.48
C GLN A 43 -11.86 9.47 1.75
N ILE A 44 -10.62 9.33 2.22
CA ILE A 44 -10.33 8.59 3.45
C ILE A 44 -10.83 9.42 4.64
N PRO A 45 -11.43 8.82 5.68
CA PRO A 45 -11.80 9.57 6.88
C PRO A 45 -10.58 10.19 7.56
N GLY A 46 -10.68 11.43 8.03
CA GLY A 46 -9.57 12.17 8.65
C GLY A 46 -8.92 11.46 9.84
N GLN A 47 -9.68 10.64 10.57
CA GLN A 47 -9.19 9.82 11.69
C GLN A 47 -8.14 8.79 11.26
N LEU A 48 -8.13 8.38 10.00
CA LEU A 48 -7.20 7.37 9.45
C LEU A 48 -6.02 8.01 8.72
N TYR A 49 -5.93 9.33 8.64
CA TYR A 49 -4.88 10.02 7.90
C TYR A 49 -3.49 9.72 8.42
N ALA A 50 -3.29 9.71 9.75
CA ALA A 50 -1.99 9.41 10.34
C ALA A 50 -1.51 8.01 9.95
N ALA A 51 -2.37 7.00 10.06
CA ALA A 51 -2.03 5.62 9.71
C ALA A 51 -1.76 5.45 8.20
N VAL A 52 -2.51 6.15 7.34
CA VAL A 52 -2.25 6.12 5.89
C VAL A 52 -0.96 6.85 5.53
N ALA A 53 -0.64 7.95 6.22
CA ALA A 53 0.62 8.68 6.02
C ALA A 53 1.83 7.81 6.35
N GLU A 54 1.76 7.00 7.41
CA GLU A 54 2.80 6.03 7.77
C GLU A 54 3.03 4.99 6.65
N VAL A 55 1.95 4.46 6.07
CA VAL A 55 2.05 3.54 4.92
C VAL A 55 2.68 4.21 3.71
N LEU A 56 2.31 5.46 3.41
CA LEU A 56 2.91 6.22 2.31
C LEU A 56 4.39 6.50 2.54
N ALA A 57 4.79 6.83 3.77
CA ALA A 57 6.19 7.02 4.14
C ALA A 57 6.99 5.72 3.93
N TRP A 58 6.44 4.57 4.33
CA TRP A 58 7.06 3.26 4.09
C TRP A 58 7.23 2.96 2.60
N VAL A 59 6.20 3.17 1.78
CA VAL A 59 6.30 2.99 0.31
C VAL A 59 7.37 3.90 -0.28
N TRP A 60 7.47 5.13 0.21
CA TRP A 60 8.47 6.07 -0.27
C TRP A 60 9.88 5.63 0.09
N GLN A 61 10.09 5.16 1.32
CA GLN A 61 11.38 4.60 1.75
C GLN A 61 11.78 3.37 0.91
N LEU A 62 10.85 2.48 0.60
CA LEU A 62 11.12 1.33 -0.29
C LEU A 62 11.59 1.78 -1.68
N LYS A 63 10.93 2.80 -2.26
CA LYS A 63 11.32 3.36 -3.56
C LYS A 63 12.71 4.00 -3.50
N THR A 64 13.02 4.73 -2.43
CA THR A 64 14.33 5.36 -2.22
C THR A 64 15.44 4.31 -2.08
N LEU A 65 15.21 3.23 -1.33
CA LEU A 65 16.16 2.12 -1.21
C LEU A 65 16.37 1.42 -2.56
N ALA A 66 15.29 1.14 -3.30
CA ALA A 66 15.37 0.56 -4.64
C ALA A 66 16.05 1.47 -5.67
N ALA A 67 16.01 2.79 -5.47
CA ALA A 67 16.72 3.75 -6.30
C ALA A 67 18.22 3.85 -5.92
N CYS A 68 18.55 3.80 -4.63
CA CYS A 68 19.91 3.85 -4.11
C CYS A 68 20.73 2.60 -4.48
N GLY A 69 20.11 1.41 -4.49
CA GLY A 69 20.77 0.15 -4.85
C GLY A 69 21.30 0.05 -6.29
N ARG A 70 21.04 1.03 -7.15
CA ARG A 70 21.63 1.13 -8.51
C ARG A 70 22.89 2.00 -8.57
N ALA A 71 23.29 2.67 -7.49
CA ALA A 71 24.42 3.59 -7.49
C ALA A 71 25.76 2.95 -7.07
N THR A 72 25.80 1.67 -6.69
CA THR A 72 26.98 1.02 -6.11
C THR A 72 27.70 0.00 -7.02
N SER A 73 27.36 -0.10 -8.30
CA SER A 73 28.04 -1.03 -9.24
C SER A 73 28.95 -0.36 -10.28
N SER A 74 29.40 0.88 -10.05
CA SER A 74 30.37 1.53 -10.93
C SER A 74 31.33 2.42 -10.15
N THR A 75 32.24 1.82 -9.38
CA THR A 75 33.61 2.33 -9.11
C THR A 75 34.42 1.22 -8.42
N THR A 76 35.52 0.86 -9.08
CA THR A 76 36.57 -0.13 -8.71
C THR A 76 36.34 -1.56 -9.20
#